data_AF-A0A2V4D1E8-F1
#
_entry.id   AF-A0A2V4D1E8-F1
#
_cell.length_a   1.000
_cell.length_b   1.000
_cell.length_c   1.000
_cell.angle_alpha   90.00
_cell.angle_beta   90.00
_cell.angle_gamma   90.00
#
_symmetry.space_group_name_H-M   'P 1'
#
loop_
_entity.id
_entity.type
_entity.pdbx_description
1 polymer ?
#
loop_
_entity_poly.entity_id
_entity_poly.type
_entity_poly.pdbx_seq_one_letter_code
_entity_poly.pdbx_strand_id
1 'polypeptide(L)'
;MDYATIDGWGSWGNADYQRGNDVGHDQSQYGYFAWNELDPYSAFIYGFGDLNCHNKYERSWFINGNQMPVCTRDIGIFLGAFLGALLFFRRGHNRWTIRDSFLSVFPDEKIKPLYDNDRRILAMWAIAAIAVIPIGLDGGIQMLTSYESNTISRLLTGAPFGVFITWFFCSSLCSRPAKFSLDASKVILPGNARLQLLPESPTPKVPAEDSSEEE
;
A
#
# COMPACT_ATOMS: atom_id res chain seq x y z
N MET A 1 9.05 -19.62 -3.33
CA MET A 1 10.50 -19.43 -3.44
C MET A 1 10.92 -20.32 -4.54
N ASP A 2 11.37 -19.69 -5.61
CA ASP A 2 11.49 -20.34 -6.90
C ASP A 2 12.97 -20.41 -7.29
N TYR A 3 13.79 -19.49 -6.78
CA TYR A 3 15.22 -19.39 -7.10
C TYR A 3 16.11 -19.26 -5.86
N ALA A 4 15.66 -19.75 -4.72
CA ALA A 4 16.44 -19.74 -3.49
C ALA A 4 17.66 -20.65 -3.56
N THR A 5 17.57 -21.75 -4.29
CA THR A 5 18.65 -22.74 -4.46
C THR A 5 18.63 -23.28 -5.89
N ILE A 6 19.72 -23.90 -6.33
CA ILE A 6 19.78 -24.58 -7.64
C ILE A 6 18.87 -25.82 -7.64
N ASP A 7 18.85 -26.58 -6.53
CA ASP A 7 18.08 -27.80 -6.37
C ASP A 7 17.40 -27.91 -4.97
N GLY A 8 16.41 -28.80 -4.86
CA GLY A 8 15.70 -29.06 -3.61
C GLY A 8 14.70 -27.97 -3.20
N TRP A 9 14.75 -27.54 -1.94
CA TRP A 9 13.79 -26.56 -1.41
C TRP A 9 14.09 -25.17 -1.99
N GLY A 10 13.10 -24.57 -2.64
CA GLY A 10 13.23 -23.22 -3.16
C GLY A 10 13.86 -23.16 -4.55
N SER A 11 14.01 -24.29 -5.25
CA SER A 11 14.52 -24.37 -6.62
C SER A 11 13.42 -24.58 -7.67
N TRP A 12 12.16 -24.28 -7.35
CA TRP A 12 11.04 -24.61 -8.21
C TRP A 12 11.12 -23.96 -9.60
N GLY A 13 11.62 -22.72 -9.67
CA GLY A 13 11.87 -22.01 -10.92
C GLY A 13 13.09 -22.53 -11.70
N ASN A 14 13.92 -23.40 -11.10
CA ASN A 14 15.01 -24.11 -11.75
C ASN A 14 14.60 -25.50 -12.28
N ALA A 15 13.38 -25.97 -12.01
CA ALA A 15 12.92 -27.25 -12.55
C ALA A 15 12.77 -27.15 -14.08
N ASP A 16 13.12 -28.25 -14.78
CA ASP A 16 13.10 -28.44 -16.24
C ASP A 16 11.65 -28.47 -16.79
N TYR A 17 10.87 -27.42 -16.51
CA TYR A 17 9.56 -27.23 -17.10
C TYR A 17 9.77 -26.88 -18.57
N GLN A 18 9.32 -27.79 -19.44
CA GLN A 18 9.47 -27.77 -20.89
C GLN A 18 9.50 -26.35 -21.48
N ARG A 19 10.57 -26.11 -22.27
CA ARG A 19 10.77 -25.00 -23.22
C ARG A 19 9.44 -24.37 -23.66
N GLY A 20 9.07 -23.25 -23.03
CA GLY A 20 7.83 -22.51 -23.35
C GLY A 20 6.83 -22.30 -22.20
N ASN A 21 7.13 -22.71 -20.96
CA ASN A 21 6.33 -22.29 -19.80
C ASN A 21 6.88 -20.96 -19.25
N ASP A 22 5.98 -19.98 -19.10
CA ASP A 22 6.18 -18.59 -18.65
C ASP A 22 6.59 -18.47 -17.16
N VAL A 23 7.47 -19.35 -16.67
CA VAL A 23 7.90 -19.33 -15.27
C VAL A 23 9.37 -19.74 -15.20
N GLY A 24 10.26 -18.76 -15.16
CA GLY A 24 11.69 -19.03 -15.32
C GLY A 24 12.54 -17.78 -15.12
N HIS A 25 13.81 -17.93 -14.72
CA HIS A 25 14.88 -17.18 -15.39
C HIS A 25 15.03 -17.80 -16.79
N ASP A 26 15.64 -17.10 -17.76
CA ASP A 26 15.89 -17.69 -19.07
C ASP A 26 17.04 -18.71 -18.99
N GLN A 27 16.67 -19.91 -18.54
CA GLN A 27 17.57 -21.05 -18.40
C GLN A 27 18.21 -21.41 -19.74
N SER A 28 17.52 -21.12 -20.86
CA SER A 28 18.02 -21.42 -22.21
C SER A 28 19.16 -20.51 -22.63
N GLN A 29 19.22 -19.29 -22.09
CA GLN A 29 20.27 -18.33 -22.37
C GLN A 29 21.35 -18.28 -21.28
N TYR A 30 21.01 -18.54 -20.01
CA TYR A 30 21.90 -18.27 -18.87
C TYR A 30 22.07 -19.43 -17.85
N GLY A 31 21.34 -20.54 -18.00
CA GLY A 31 21.42 -21.69 -17.08
C GLY A 31 20.64 -21.53 -15.78
N TYR A 32 20.95 -22.37 -14.77
CA TYR A 32 20.31 -22.29 -13.46
C TYR A 32 20.69 -21.03 -12.70
N PHE A 33 19.77 -20.53 -11.88
CA PHE A 33 19.96 -19.33 -11.08
C PHE A 33 19.56 -19.57 -9.63
N ALA A 34 20.44 -19.21 -8.68
CA ALA A 34 20.16 -19.28 -7.26
C ALA A 34 20.60 -17.98 -6.57
N TRP A 35 19.66 -17.22 -6.02
CA TRP A 35 19.99 -15.93 -5.42
C TRP A 35 20.76 -16.08 -4.10
N ASN A 36 20.74 -17.26 -3.45
CA ASN A 36 21.52 -17.52 -2.22
C ASN A 36 23.03 -17.68 -2.48
N GLU A 37 23.43 -17.91 -3.73
CA GLU A 37 24.83 -18.01 -4.14
C GLU A 37 25.43 -16.64 -4.49
N LEU A 38 24.58 -15.61 -4.59
CA LEU A 38 25.02 -14.24 -4.83
C LEU A 38 25.63 -13.62 -3.56
N ASP A 39 26.29 -12.48 -3.72
CA ASP A 39 26.72 -11.68 -2.58
C ASP A 39 25.52 -11.25 -1.71
N PRO A 40 25.70 -10.98 -0.40
CA PRO A 40 24.60 -10.72 0.51
C PRO A 40 23.64 -9.60 0.09
N TYR A 41 24.14 -8.58 -0.61
CA TYR A 41 23.32 -7.46 -1.08
C TYR A 41 22.43 -7.89 -2.24
N SER A 42 23.02 -8.52 -3.27
CA SER A 42 22.26 -9.03 -4.41
C SER A 42 21.29 -10.14 -4.00
N ALA A 43 21.73 -11.06 -3.12
CA ALA A 43 20.91 -12.13 -2.57
C ALA A 43 19.67 -11.59 -1.86
N PHE A 44 19.81 -10.53 -1.07
CA PHE A 44 18.68 -9.87 -0.42
C PHE A 44 17.69 -9.30 -1.45
N ILE A 45 18.19 -8.61 -2.48
CA ILE A 45 17.33 -7.98 -3.49
C ILE A 45 16.58 -9.02 -4.32
N TYR A 46 17.29 -10.00 -4.88
CA TYR A 46 16.66 -11.07 -5.66
C TYR A 46 15.79 -11.98 -4.80
N GLY A 47 16.16 -12.23 -3.53
CA GLY A 47 15.33 -12.97 -2.58
C GLY A 47 14.02 -12.23 -2.25
N PHE A 48 14.08 -10.92 -2.07
CA PHE A 48 12.88 -10.09 -1.93
C PHE A 48 12.01 -10.15 -3.20
N GLY A 49 12.63 -10.06 -4.37
CA GLY A 49 11.96 -10.22 -5.65
C GLY A 49 11.25 -11.56 -5.82
N ASP A 50 11.94 -12.65 -5.47
CA ASP A 50 11.41 -14.02 -5.53
C ASP A 50 10.23 -14.18 -4.57
N LEU A 51 10.30 -13.62 -3.37
CA LEU A 51 9.19 -13.62 -2.41
C LEU A 51 7.93 -12.88 -2.91
N ASN A 52 8.10 -11.73 -3.57
CA ASN A 52 6.97 -10.88 -3.96
C ASN A 52 6.39 -11.24 -5.34
N CYS A 53 7.28 -11.53 -6.28
CA CYS A 53 6.92 -11.68 -7.69
C CYS A 53 7.62 -12.88 -8.36
N HIS A 54 8.21 -13.79 -7.59
CA HIS A 54 8.79 -15.04 -8.10
C HIS A 54 9.86 -14.85 -9.19
N ASN A 55 10.47 -13.65 -9.30
CA ASN A 55 11.50 -13.29 -10.29
C ASN A 55 11.24 -13.76 -11.73
N LYS A 56 9.99 -13.79 -12.16
CA LYS A 56 9.68 -14.37 -13.47
C LYS A 56 10.22 -13.51 -14.63
N TYR A 57 10.95 -14.14 -15.54
CA TYR A 57 11.67 -13.54 -16.66
C TYR A 57 10.75 -12.80 -17.62
N GLU A 58 9.65 -13.41 -18.04
CA GLU A 58 8.73 -12.91 -19.07
C GLU A 58 7.99 -11.61 -18.68
N ARG A 59 8.03 -11.26 -17.40
CA ARG A 59 7.45 -10.05 -16.83
C ARG A 59 8.45 -9.14 -16.14
N SER A 60 9.73 -9.45 -16.24
CA SER A 60 10.81 -8.61 -15.74
C SER A 60 11.24 -7.61 -16.81
N TRP A 61 11.72 -6.45 -16.37
CA TRP A 61 12.36 -5.49 -17.27
C TRP A 61 13.85 -5.82 -17.39
N PHE A 62 14.44 -5.65 -18.57
CA PHE A 62 15.87 -5.77 -18.83
C PHE A 62 16.53 -4.40 -18.93
N ILE A 63 17.60 -4.20 -18.16
CA ILE A 63 18.44 -2.99 -18.23
C ILE A 63 19.85 -3.42 -18.61
N ASN A 64 20.38 -2.92 -19.73
CA ASN A 64 21.69 -3.29 -20.27
C ASN A 64 21.87 -4.82 -20.42
N GLY A 65 20.82 -5.52 -20.81
CA GLY A 65 20.82 -6.99 -20.95
C GLY A 65 20.64 -7.78 -19.64
N ASN A 66 20.57 -7.11 -18.48
CA ASN A 66 20.39 -7.77 -17.19
C ASN A 66 18.92 -7.78 -16.79
N GLN A 67 18.41 -8.95 -16.36
CA GLN A 67 17.07 -9.08 -15.80
C GLN A 67 16.99 -8.35 -14.46
N MET A 68 16.02 -7.46 -14.32
CA MET A 68 15.73 -6.82 -13.04
C MET A 68 15.23 -7.86 -12.02
N PRO A 69 15.57 -7.69 -10.73
CA PRO A 69 15.19 -8.60 -9.65
C PRO A 69 13.71 -8.50 -9.26
N VAL A 70 12.88 -7.76 -9.99
CA VAL A 70 11.46 -7.61 -9.72
C VAL A 70 10.69 -7.46 -11.03
N CYS A 71 9.40 -7.77 -11.02
CA CYS A 71 8.58 -7.62 -12.21
C CYS A 71 8.29 -6.15 -12.53
N THR A 72 7.89 -5.86 -13.77
CA THR A 72 7.53 -4.50 -14.20
C THR A 72 6.39 -3.89 -13.37
N ARG A 73 5.50 -4.72 -12.80
CA ARG A 73 4.42 -4.24 -11.90
C ARG A 73 5.01 -3.63 -10.63
N ASP A 74 5.99 -4.30 -10.02
CA ASP A 74 6.65 -3.81 -8.79
C ASP A 74 7.44 -2.53 -9.06
N ILE A 75 8.09 -2.41 -10.23
CA ILE A 75 8.72 -1.16 -10.67
C ILE A 75 7.68 -0.02 -10.68
N GLY A 76 6.48 -0.28 -11.20
CA GLY A 76 5.35 0.66 -11.15
C GLY A 76 4.97 1.03 -9.72
N ILE A 77 4.81 0.03 -8.84
CA ILE A 77 4.50 0.24 -7.42
C ILE A 77 5.57 1.10 -6.74
N PHE A 78 6.85 0.84 -6.95
CA PHE A 78 7.94 1.62 -6.34
C PHE A 78 8.00 3.04 -6.86
N LEU A 79 7.83 3.25 -8.16
CA LEU A 79 7.71 4.59 -8.73
C LEU A 79 6.50 5.32 -8.13
N GLY A 80 5.35 4.64 -8.04
CA GLY A 80 4.17 5.16 -7.39
C GLY A 80 4.41 5.53 -5.94
N ALA A 81 5.07 4.67 -5.18
CA ALA A 81 5.41 4.89 -3.78
C ALA A 81 6.27 6.15 -3.60
N PHE A 82 7.31 6.29 -4.42
CA PHE A 82 8.12 7.51 -4.45
C PHE A 82 7.27 8.76 -4.74
N LEU A 83 6.39 8.71 -5.74
CA LEU A 83 5.51 9.83 -6.09
C LEU A 83 4.48 10.13 -5.00
N GLY A 84 3.94 9.12 -4.32
CA GLY A 84 3.02 9.27 -3.19
C GLY A 84 3.68 9.92 -1.97
N ALA A 85 4.90 9.49 -1.65
CA ALA A 85 5.72 10.13 -0.62
C ALA A 85 6.03 11.58 -0.99
N LEU A 86 6.42 11.84 -2.24
CA LEU A 86 6.71 13.20 -2.72
C LEU A 86 5.47 14.10 -2.69
N LEU A 87 4.30 13.58 -3.08
CA LEU A 87 3.03 14.30 -3.02
C LEU A 87 2.71 14.73 -1.58
N PHE A 88 2.79 13.78 -0.64
CA PHE A 88 2.52 14.07 0.76
C PHE A 88 3.59 14.98 1.37
N PHE A 89 4.86 14.78 1.06
CA PHE A 89 5.94 15.65 1.52
C PHE A 89 5.74 17.11 1.08
N ARG A 90 5.23 17.33 -0.13
CA ARG A 90 5.04 18.69 -0.67
C ARG A 90 3.76 19.38 -0.20
N ARG A 91 2.71 18.62 0.14
CA ARG A 91 1.37 19.19 0.38
C ARG A 91 0.68 18.71 1.64
N GLY A 92 1.07 17.55 2.15
CA GLY A 92 0.47 16.96 3.34
C GLY A 92 0.96 17.63 4.62
N HIS A 93 0.08 17.70 5.60
CA HIS A 93 0.39 18.21 6.94
C HIS A 93 -0.35 17.44 8.02
N ASN A 94 0.20 17.51 9.23
CA ASN A 94 -0.36 16.85 10.40
C ASN A 94 -1.73 17.45 10.75
N ARG A 95 -2.75 16.61 10.83
CA ARG A 95 -4.04 16.87 11.46
C ARG A 95 -4.35 15.78 12.48
N TRP A 96 -5.43 15.93 13.23
CA TRP A 96 -5.76 15.04 14.35
C TRP A 96 -5.97 13.58 13.94
N THR A 97 -6.68 13.33 12.84
CA THR A 97 -7.01 11.98 12.37
C THR A 97 -6.25 11.65 11.08
N ILE A 98 -6.03 10.35 10.83
CA ILE A 98 -5.43 9.85 9.58
C ILE A 98 -6.18 10.37 8.37
N ARG A 99 -7.51 10.42 8.44
CA ARG A 99 -8.37 10.93 7.37
C ARG A 99 -8.13 12.39 7.06
N ASP A 100 -8.05 13.21 8.10
CA ASP A 100 -7.87 14.65 7.90
C ASP A 100 -6.45 14.93 7.39
N SER A 101 -5.43 14.24 7.92
CA SER A 101 -4.05 14.30 7.41
C SER A 101 -3.95 13.78 5.99
N PHE A 102 -4.68 12.72 5.64
CA PHE A 102 -4.73 12.19 4.28
C PHE A 102 -5.28 13.21 3.29
N LEU A 103 -6.44 13.81 3.60
CA LEU A 103 -7.07 14.80 2.74
C LEU A 103 -6.32 16.16 2.72
N SER A 104 -5.37 16.37 3.62
CA SER A 104 -4.60 17.62 3.72
C SER A 104 -3.77 17.95 2.47
N VAL A 105 -3.49 16.95 1.63
CA VAL A 105 -2.80 17.16 0.35
C VAL A 105 -3.59 18.03 -0.64
N PHE A 106 -4.90 18.17 -0.44
CA PHE A 106 -5.77 19.01 -1.24
C PHE A 106 -5.99 20.37 -0.55
N PRO A 107 -6.11 21.46 -1.33
CA PRO A 107 -6.44 22.79 -0.78
C PRO A 107 -7.76 22.78 0.00
N ASP A 108 -7.79 23.49 1.13
CA ASP A 108 -8.91 23.52 2.06
C ASP A 108 -10.21 24.00 1.40
N GLU A 109 -10.13 24.94 0.46
CA GLU A 109 -11.29 25.47 -0.27
C GLU A 109 -11.97 24.39 -1.11
N LYS A 110 -11.18 23.47 -1.69
CA LYS A 110 -11.69 22.39 -2.56
C LYS A 110 -12.32 21.25 -1.77
N ILE A 111 -11.80 20.97 -0.58
CA ILE A 111 -12.29 19.87 0.26
C ILE A 111 -13.32 20.31 1.28
N LYS A 112 -13.57 21.62 1.49
CA LYS A 112 -14.60 22.14 2.40
C LYS A 112 -15.95 21.42 2.26
N PRO A 113 -16.51 21.16 1.05
CA PRO A 113 -17.79 20.46 0.93
C PRO A 113 -17.78 19.05 1.51
N LEU A 114 -16.62 18.38 1.56
CA LEU A 114 -16.47 17.06 2.18
C LEU A 114 -16.63 17.13 3.70
N TYR A 115 -16.20 18.24 4.32
CA TYR A 115 -16.33 18.48 5.75
C TYR A 115 -17.76 18.89 6.09
N ASP A 116 -18.36 19.78 5.29
CA ASP A 116 -19.73 20.25 5.49
C ASP A 116 -20.78 19.12 5.41
N ASN A 117 -20.55 18.12 4.53
CA ASN A 117 -21.48 17.02 4.29
C ASN A 117 -21.03 15.67 4.91
N ASP A 118 -19.99 15.68 5.74
CA ASP A 118 -19.34 14.51 6.35
C ASP A 118 -18.98 13.36 5.37
N ARG A 119 -18.61 13.70 4.13
CA ARG A 119 -18.23 12.73 3.08
C ARG A 119 -16.74 12.37 3.06
N ARG A 120 -15.99 12.73 4.10
CA ARG A 120 -14.53 12.56 4.15
C ARG A 120 -14.08 11.11 4.04
N ILE A 121 -14.74 10.20 4.78
CA ILE A 121 -14.45 8.75 4.72
C ILE A 121 -14.80 8.20 3.34
N LEU A 122 -15.95 8.58 2.79
CA LEU A 122 -16.35 8.19 1.45
C LEU A 122 -15.32 8.63 0.39
N ALA A 123 -14.81 9.87 0.49
CA ALA A 123 -13.78 10.36 -0.41
C ALA A 123 -12.48 9.54 -0.31
N MET A 124 -12.03 9.19 0.90
CA MET A 124 -10.89 8.30 1.08
C MET A 124 -11.11 6.93 0.44
N TRP A 125 -12.27 6.31 0.66
CA TRP A 125 -12.59 5.02 0.06
C TRP A 125 -12.69 5.09 -1.46
N ALA A 126 -13.23 6.19 -2.01
CA ALA A 126 -13.26 6.40 -3.45
C ALA A 126 -11.84 6.50 -4.03
N ILE A 127 -10.95 7.27 -3.39
CA ILE A 127 -9.53 7.36 -3.81
C ILE A 127 -8.83 6.00 -3.71
N ALA A 128 -9.06 5.28 -2.61
CA ALA A 128 -8.52 3.94 -2.41
C ALA A 128 -9.01 2.97 -3.49
N ALA A 129 -10.31 2.97 -3.80
CA ALA A 129 -10.90 2.13 -4.83
C ALA A 129 -10.28 2.41 -6.21
N ILE A 130 -10.15 3.68 -6.60
CA ILE A 130 -9.51 4.09 -7.86
C ILE A 130 -8.05 3.60 -7.95
N ALA A 131 -7.32 3.61 -6.83
CA ALA A 131 -5.92 3.21 -6.80
C ALA A 131 -5.69 1.69 -6.70
N VAL A 132 -6.58 0.96 -6.00
CA VAL A 132 -6.40 -0.46 -5.66
C VAL A 132 -7.12 -1.39 -6.65
N ILE A 133 -8.32 -1.02 -7.13
CA ILE A 133 -9.09 -1.89 -8.01
C ILE A 133 -8.35 -2.24 -9.31
N PRO A 134 -7.67 -1.29 -10.00
CA PRO A 134 -6.98 -1.62 -11.25
C PRO A 134 -5.92 -2.72 -11.10
N ILE A 135 -5.08 -2.66 -10.05
CA ILE A 135 -4.07 -3.70 -9.81
C ILE A 135 -4.69 -5.02 -9.36
N GLY A 136 -5.75 -4.96 -8.53
CA GLY A 136 -6.47 -6.15 -8.08
C GLY A 136 -7.15 -6.89 -9.22
N LEU A 137 -7.76 -6.16 -10.16
CA LEU A 137 -8.37 -6.74 -11.36
C LEU A 137 -7.31 -7.26 -12.33
N ASP A 138 -6.29 -6.47 -12.65
CA ASP A 138 -5.22 -6.86 -13.57
C ASP A 138 -4.49 -8.12 -13.09
N GLY A 139 -4.02 -8.13 -11.84
CA GLY A 139 -3.36 -9.30 -11.25
C GLY A 139 -4.31 -10.47 -11.00
N GLY A 140 -5.53 -10.21 -10.54
CA GLY A 140 -6.52 -11.24 -10.24
C GLY A 140 -7.04 -11.96 -11.49
N ILE A 141 -7.32 -11.21 -12.57
CA ILE A 141 -7.74 -11.79 -13.85
C ILE A 141 -6.59 -12.61 -14.45
N GLN A 142 -5.37 -12.11 -14.41
CA GLN A 142 -4.19 -12.85 -14.87
C GLN A 142 -3.99 -14.15 -14.09
N MET A 143 -4.30 -14.18 -12.78
CA MET A 143 -4.18 -15.39 -11.97
C MET A 143 -5.24 -16.45 -12.30
N LEU A 144 -6.39 -16.04 -12.86
CA LEU A 144 -7.55 -16.92 -13.12
C LEU A 144 -7.73 -17.28 -14.60
N THR A 145 -7.00 -16.64 -15.51
CA THR A 145 -7.22 -16.75 -16.96
C THR A 145 -5.89 -16.85 -17.71
N SER A 146 -5.94 -17.08 -19.02
CA SER A 146 -4.77 -17.01 -19.91
C SER A 146 -4.38 -15.59 -20.32
N TYR A 147 -5.06 -14.56 -19.80
CA TYR A 147 -4.71 -13.17 -20.05
C TYR A 147 -3.39 -12.83 -19.39
N GLU A 148 -2.46 -12.24 -20.15
CA GLU A 148 -1.21 -11.72 -19.65
C GLU A 148 -1.13 -10.20 -19.84
N SER A 149 -0.89 -9.49 -18.74
CA SER A 149 -0.68 -8.05 -18.74
C SER A 149 0.58 -7.69 -19.52
N ASN A 150 0.55 -6.64 -20.33
CA ASN A 150 1.76 -6.13 -20.98
C ASN A 150 2.53 -5.18 -20.02
N THR A 151 3.75 -4.80 -20.40
CA THR A 151 4.61 -3.89 -19.61
C THR A 151 3.90 -2.61 -19.22
N ILE A 152 3.14 -1.99 -20.13
CA ILE A 152 2.45 -0.72 -19.89
C ILE A 152 1.30 -0.93 -18.91
N SER A 153 0.47 -1.96 -19.09
CA SER A 153 -0.64 -2.22 -18.16
C SER A 153 -0.14 -2.53 -16.75
N ARG A 154 0.92 -3.34 -16.61
CA ARG A 154 1.59 -3.63 -15.32
C ARG A 154 2.05 -2.36 -14.61
N LEU A 155 2.64 -1.41 -15.35
CA LEU A 155 3.06 -0.11 -14.79
C LEU A 155 1.86 0.76 -14.39
N LEU A 156 0.85 0.86 -15.26
CA LEU A 156 -0.32 1.71 -15.05
C LEU A 156 -1.23 1.20 -13.94
N THR A 157 -1.27 -0.11 -13.69
CA THR A 157 -2.04 -0.68 -12.58
C THR A 157 -1.24 -0.62 -11.27
N GLY A 158 0.08 -0.86 -11.33
CA GLY A 158 0.97 -0.80 -10.17
C GLY A 158 1.18 0.60 -9.57
N ALA A 159 1.41 1.61 -10.42
CA ALA A 159 1.78 2.95 -9.94
C ALA A 159 0.70 3.65 -9.09
N PRO A 160 -0.59 3.65 -9.45
CA PRO A 160 -1.64 4.23 -8.60
C PRO A 160 -1.70 3.58 -7.22
N PHE A 161 -1.56 2.25 -7.15
CA PHE A 161 -1.51 1.51 -5.90
C PHE A 161 -0.34 1.96 -5.02
N GLY A 162 0.86 2.07 -5.60
CA GLY A 162 2.05 2.58 -4.93
C GLY A 162 1.87 4.00 -4.37
N VAL A 163 1.30 4.91 -5.17
CA VAL A 163 0.98 6.28 -4.75
C VAL A 163 0.07 6.26 -3.53
N PHE A 164 -1.02 5.51 -3.60
CA PHE A 164 -2.02 5.45 -2.54
C PHE A 164 -1.47 4.87 -1.25
N ILE A 165 -0.82 3.69 -1.29
CA ILE A 165 -0.36 3.01 -0.06
C ILE A 165 0.66 3.86 0.69
N THR A 166 1.56 4.54 -0.04
CA THR A 166 2.60 5.36 0.58
C THR A 166 2.05 6.69 1.06
N TRP A 167 1.16 7.33 0.31
CA TRP A 167 0.44 8.52 0.77
C TRP A 167 -0.35 8.22 2.05
N PHE A 168 -1.10 7.11 2.09
CA PHE A 168 -1.82 6.67 3.29
C PHE A 168 -0.87 6.44 4.47
N PHE A 169 0.25 5.74 4.24
CA PHE A 169 1.25 5.48 5.26
C PHE A 169 1.87 6.77 5.82
N CYS A 170 2.30 7.69 4.96
CA CYS A 170 2.79 9.01 5.38
C CYS A 170 1.74 9.78 6.18
N SER A 171 0.47 9.73 5.77
CA SER A 171 -0.64 10.37 6.48
C SER A 171 -0.84 9.79 7.88
N SER A 172 -0.71 8.46 8.01
CA SER A 172 -0.77 7.75 9.29
C SER A 172 0.34 8.19 10.24
N LEU A 173 1.59 8.19 9.78
CA LEU A 173 2.75 8.64 10.57
C LEU A 173 2.69 10.12 10.93
N CYS A 174 2.09 10.94 10.06
CA CYS A 174 1.98 12.37 10.27
C CYS A 174 0.91 12.73 11.31
N SER A 175 -0.13 11.89 11.47
CA SER A 175 -1.30 12.16 12.34
C SER A 175 -0.94 12.04 13.82
N ARG A 176 -0.51 13.15 14.42
CA ARG A 176 0.08 13.18 15.76
C ARG A 176 -0.67 14.18 16.67
N PRO A 177 -1.64 13.69 17.48
CA PRO A 177 -2.38 14.49 18.47
C PRO A 177 -1.49 15.27 19.44
N ALA A 178 -0.31 14.73 19.77
CA ALA A 178 0.66 15.36 20.67
C ALA A 178 1.13 16.75 20.19
N LYS A 179 1.11 17.02 18.87
CA LYS A 179 1.45 18.36 18.32
C LYS A 179 0.36 19.40 18.57
N PHE A 180 -0.80 18.98 19.04
CA PHE A 180 -1.93 19.83 19.41
C PHE A 180 -2.16 19.83 20.93
N SER A 181 -1.15 19.52 21.74
CA SER A 181 -1.26 19.42 23.20
C SER A 181 -2.36 18.45 23.67
N LEU A 182 -2.67 17.41 22.87
CA LEU A 182 -3.78 16.49 23.12
C LEU A 182 -5.16 17.16 23.19
N ASP A 183 -5.31 18.32 22.56
CA ASP A 183 -6.58 19.04 22.45
C ASP A 183 -7.02 19.10 20.99
N ALA A 184 -8.06 18.33 20.66
CA ALA A 184 -8.59 18.22 19.30
C ALA A 184 -9.19 19.53 18.78
N SER A 185 -9.61 20.43 19.68
CA SER A 185 -10.21 21.72 19.31
C SER A 185 -9.21 22.71 18.72
N LYS A 186 -7.91 22.49 18.95
CA LYS A 186 -6.81 23.28 18.38
C LYS A 186 -6.54 22.97 16.91
N VAL A 187 -7.11 21.89 16.39
CA VAL A 187 -6.95 21.52 14.98
C VAL A 187 -7.94 22.32 14.13
N ILE A 188 -7.41 23.16 13.26
CA ILE A 188 -8.21 23.90 12.28
C ILE A 188 -8.43 22.99 11.08
N LEU A 189 -9.70 22.74 10.76
CA LEU A 189 -10.12 21.98 9.59
C LEU A 189 -10.77 22.92 8.55
N PRO A 190 -10.87 22.49 7.28
CA PRO A 190 -11.54 23.21 6.21
C PRO A 190 -12.90 23.77 6.63
N GLY A 191 -13.17 25.02 6.25
CA GLY A 191 -14.39 25.72 6.64
C GLY A 191 -14.44 26.12 8.12
N ASN A 192 -13.29 26.21 8.81
CA ASN A 192 -13.18 26.47 10.25
C ASN A 192 -13.87 25.41 11.13
N ALA A 193 -14.07 24.20 10.59
CA ALA A 193 -14.56 23.08 11.38
C ALA A 193 -13.57 22.73 12.49
N ARG A 194 -14.09 22.27 13.63
CA ARG A 194 -13.31 21.84 14.79
C ARG A 194 -13.78 20.49 15.26
N LEU A 195 -12.85 19.71 15.83
CA LEU A 195 -13.19 18.47 16.50
C LEU A 195 -13.61 18.78 17.94
N GLN A 196 -14.76 18.24 18.35
CA GLN A 196 -15.27 18.35 19.70
C GLN A 196 -15.52 16.94 20.23
N LEU A 197 -15.05 16.66 21.44
CA LEU A 197 -15.44 15.46 22.17
C LEU A 197 -16.88 15.63 22.64
N LEU A 198 -17.71 14.60 22.46
CA LEU A 198 -19.04 14.62 23.04
C LEU A 198 -18.92 14.75 24.56
N PRO A 199 -19.71 15.63 25.21
CA PRO A 199 -19.73 15.67 26.66
C PRO A 199 -20.15 14.29 27.19
N GLU A 200 -19.49 13.86 28.27
CA GLU A 200 -19.79 12.59 28.93
C GLU A 200 -21.28 12.55 29.30
N SER A 201 -21.99 11.51 28.85
CA SER A 201 -23.40 11.32 29.22
C SER A 201 -23.47 11.15 30.75
N PRO A 202 -24.38 11.84 31.45
CA PRO A 202 -24.47 11.71 32.90
C PRO A 202 -24.68 10.24 33.26
N THR A 203 -23.80 9.70 34.11
CA THR A 203 -23.96 8.36 34.69
C THR A 203 -25.37 8.24 35.28
N PRO A 204 -26.14 7.18 34.95
CA PRO A 204 -27.42 6.95 35.58
C PRO A 204 -27.19 6.90 37.10
N LYS A 205 -27.86 7.78 37.85
CA LYS A 205 -27.90 7.64 39.31
C LYS A 205 -28.56 6.30 39.60
N VAL A 206 -27.79 5.34 40.13
CA VAL A 206 -28.36 4.14 40.72
C VAL A 206 -29.29 4.61 41.84
N PRO A 207 -30.59 4.29 41.82
CA PRO A 207 -31.48 4.59 42.93
C PRO A 207 -30.90 3.95 44.19
N ALA A 208 -30.80 4.71 45.28
CA ALA A 208 -30.43 4.14 46.57
C ALA A 208 -31.43 3.02 46.90
N GLU A 209 -30.93 1.81 47.18
CA GLU A 209 -31.76 0.75 47.73
C GLU A 209 -32.36 1.25 49.04
N ASP A 210 -33.69 1.27 49.08
CA ASP A 210 -34.48 1.61 50.26
C ASP A 210 -34.32 0.47 51.26
N SER A 211 -33.43 0.65 52.24
CA SER A 211 -33.18 -0.33 53.31
C SER A 211 -34.20 -0.19 54.44
N SER A 212 -35.49 -0.22 54.13
CA SER A 212 -36.56 -0.26 55.12
C SER A 212 -37.44 -1.47 54.93
N GLU A 213 -36.98 -2.64 55.39
CA GLU A 213 -37.81 -3.81 55.71
C GLU A 213 -36.97 -4.81 56.53
N GLU A 214 -36.73 -4.48 57.80
CA GLU A 214 -36.49 -5.45 58.86
C GLU A 214 -37.29 -5.00 60.10
N GLU A 215 -38.52 -5.51 60.24
CA GLU A 215 -39.23 -5.70 61.50
C GLU A 215 -39.68 -7.16 61.60
#